data_AF-A0A9P7DFU5-F1
#
_entry.id   AF-A0A9P7DFU5-F1
#
_cell.length_a   1.000
_cell.length_b   1.000
_cell.length_c   1.000
_cell.angle_alpha   90.00
_cell.angle_beta   90.00
_cell.angle_gamma   90.00
#
_symmetry.space_group_name_H-M   'P 1'
#
loop_
_entity.id
_entity.type
_entity.pdbx_description
1 polymer ?
#
loop_
_entity_poly.entity_id
_entity_poly.type
_entity_poly.pdbx_seq_one_letter_code
_entity_poly.pdbx_strand_id
1 'polypeptide(L)'
;NIGDVYEAEIANMTGAPSLRTFRGWVNQGGRYVLIAGGGSIYALVLIAGLDLHWCIVKANTQVSWNLGKMLQNPDSANVDVAKLITSRIIPTITLLHKSLPLALNSIDCTNLKSSDSFFDKIKFSNWKLSSRNHSAWKPCLNVVHDNPLLISFLEHQFLSDSLNRGMTIPPLDSSSGESSASSVTNQASSQQLSAKVIYTNYDRNLPQNRCFMSLNHDENVAATAHERKLASAGHLITDLAMLESKLQVFYPEGYKLPRQYLRISMSALVDGTVDICNKDGSLMAFICSAMPANMRETLHENLIACFDGIPSLTYYTPADHGQAFTCAHFSWYNRYATQGEGAPSEVHPHNLHIQNTSHTNFSQMIPYPSNDMEDFGQLFANLVTAFQDVFEWIETIFQTHLPEEYKVLIEIIDLLPGSPGSPVAPFVSLVVNINVCTLSH
;
A
#
# COMPACT_ATOMS: atom_id res chain seq x y z
N ASN A 1 14.04 -9.82 0.29
CA ASN A 1 12.59 -9.67 0.06
C ASN A 1 11.87 -10.15 1.33
N ILE A 2 10.81 -9.48 1.80
CA ILE A 2 10.03 -9.93 2.97
C ILE A 2 9.30 -11.26 2.68
N GLY A 3 8.84 -11.46 1.44
CA GLY A 3 8.24 -12.70 0.99
C GLY A 3 9.20 -13.89 1.13
N ASP A 4 10.44 -13.74 0.66
CA ASP A 4 11.46 -14.81 0.81
C ASP A 4 11.72 -15.17 2.28
N VAL A 5 11.75 -14.17 3.17
CA VAL A 5 11.93 -14.40 4.62
C VAL A 5 10.72 -15.13 5.19
N TYR A 6 9.51 -14.77 4.77
CA TYR A 6 8.31 -15.46 5.20
C TYR A 6 8.32 -16.93 4.77
N GLU A 7 8.62 -17.22 3.50
CA GLU A 7 8.67 -18.60 2.99
C GLU A 7 9.76 -19.44 3.68
N ALA A 8 10.93 -18.84 3.90
CA ALA A 8 12.06 -19.54 4.51
C ALA A 8 11.86 -19.81 6.02
N GLU A 9 11.35 -18.84 6.76
CA GLU A 9 11.42 -18.84 8.23
C GLU A 9 10.04 -18.98 8.91
N ILE A 10 8.96 -18.54 8.28
CA ILE A 10 7.65 -18.37 8.92
C ILE A 10 6.61 -19.34 8.39
N ALA A 11 6.54 -19.58 7.08
CA ALA A 11 5.47 -20.34 6.42
C ALA A 11 5.32 -21.77 6.97
N ASN A 12 6.42 -22.37 7.42
CA ASN A 12 6.44 -23.74 7.96
C ASN A 12 6.20 -23.83 9.47
N MET A 13 6.00 -22.70 10.17
CA MET A 13 5.73 -22.69 11.60
C MET A 13 4.31 -23.17 11.89
N THR A 14 4.12 -23.89 13.00
CA THR A 14 2.77 -24.26 13.45
C THR A 14 2.00 -23.00 13.85
N GLY A 15 0.85 -22.75 13.23
CA GLY A 15 0.07 -21.53 13.45
C GLY A 15 0.67 -20.29 12.78
N ALA A 16 1.47 -20.48 11.71
CA ALA A 16 2.02 -19.38 10.93
C ALA A 16 0.91 -18.40 10.48
N PRO A 17 1.11 -17.08 10.66
CA PRO A 17 0.19 -16.09 10.12
C PRO A 17 0.20 -16.16 8.59
N SER A 18 -0.82 -15.63 7.91
CA SER A 18 -0.72 -15.46 6.45
C SER A 18 0.44 -14.52 6.07
N LEU A 19 0.97 -14.64 4.84
CA LEU A 19 1.99 -13.72 4.32
C LEU A 19 1.53 -12.26 4.42
N ARG A 20 0.23 -11.99 4.18
CA ARG A 20 -0.38 -10.66 4.31
C ARG A 20 -0.32 -10.15 5.75
N THR A 21 -0.72 -10.97 6.71
CA THR A 21 -0.66 -10.64 8.14
C THR A 21 0.79 -10.38 8.57
N PHE A 22 1.72 -11.24 8.15
CA PHE A 22 3.14 -11.07 8.44
C PHE A 22 3.71 -9.75 7.86
N ARG A 23 3.40 -9.44 6.60
CA ARG A 23 3.74 -8.15 5.97
C ARG A 23 3.15 -6.97 6.76
N GLY A 24 1.92 -7.09 7.24
CA GLY A 24 1.29 -6.11 8.12
C GLY A 24 2.07 -5.86 9.40
N TRP A 25 2.49 -6.93 10.09
CA TRP A 25 3.33 -6.83 11.29
C TRP A 25 4.70 -6.22 11.01
N VAL A 26 5.36 -6.63 9.92
CA VAL A 26 6.67 -6.07 9.52
C VAL A 26 6.55 -4.59 9.21
N ASN A 27 5.51 -4.15 8.48
CA ASN A 27 5.25 -2.74 8.22
C ASN A 27 5.04 -1.95 9.51
N GLN A 28 4.19 -2.45 10.40
CA GLN A 28 3.89 -1.79 11.67
C GLN A 28 5.14 -1.70 12.55
N GLY A 29 5.90 -2.78 12.69
CA GLY A 29 7.19 -2.83 13.38
C GLY A 29 8.22 -1.87 12.77
N GLY A 30 8.26 -1.78 11.43
CA GLY A 30 9.12 -0.86 10.69
C GLY A 30 8.95 0.60 11.11
N ARG A 31 7.71 1.04 11.38
CA ARG A 31 7.42 2.41 11.85
C ARG A 31 8.04 2.68 13.21
N TYR A 32 7.93 1.74 14.14
CA TYR A 32 8.57 1.85 15.45
C TYR A 32 10.10 1.82 15.34
N VAL A 33 10.63 0.97 14.47
CA VAL A 33 12.08 0.91 14.20
C VAL A 33 12.61 2.25 13.69
N LEU A 34 11.90 2.94 12.79
CA LEU A 34 12.30 4.25 12.28
C LEU A 34 12.36 5.32 13.39
N ILE A 35 11.35 5.33 14.26
CA ILE A 35 11.30 6.26 15.39
C ILE A 35 12.40 5.92 16.39
N ALA A 36 12.62 4.64 16.69
CA ALA A 36 13.68 4.18 17.59
C ALA A 36 15.08 4.45 17.03
N GLY A 37 15.29 4.35 15.72
CA GLY A 37 16.54 4.75 15.09
C GLY A 37 16.85 6.23 15.36
N GLY A 38 15.83 7.09 15.32
CA GLY A 38 15.98 8.52 15.58
C GLY A 38 16.08 8.90 17.06
N GLY A 39 15.24 8.29 17.89
CA GLY A 39 15.06 8.65 19.30
C GLY A 39 15.63 7.67 20.32
N SER A 40 16.29 6.60 19.87
CA SER A 40 16.65 5.38 20.64
C SER A 40 15.43 4.56 21.09
N ILE A 41 15.68 3.38 21.68
CA ILE A 41 14.64 2.54 22.30
C ILE A 41 13.80 3.30 23.34
N TYR A 42 14.35 4.30 24.01
CA TYR A 42 13.59 5.10 24.98
C TYR A 42 12.48 5.94 24.34
N ALA A 43 12.55 6.24 23.05
CA ALA A 43 11.42 6.83 22.34
C ALA A 43 10.22 5.86 22.29
N LEU A 44 10.46 4.55 22.17
CA LEU A 44 9.40 3.54 22.24
C LEU A 44 8.81 3.43 23.65
N VAL A 45 9.66 3.52 24.67
CA VAL A 45 9.21 3.57 26.08
C VAL A 45 8.30 4.77 26.32
N LEU A 46 8.63 5.94 25.77
CA LEU A 46 7.76 7.12 25.84
C LEU A 46 6.44 6.92 25.10
N ILE A 47 6.48 6.36 23.89
CA ILE A 47 5.27 6.07 23.11
C ILE A 47 4.35 5.13 23.89
N ALA A 48 4.90 4.06 24.48
CA ALA A 48 4.15 3.11 25.29
C ALA A 48 3.61 3.76 26.57
N GLY A 49 4.44 4.49 27.31
CA GLY A 49 4.06 5.12 28.57
C GLY A 49 3.04 6.26 28.42
N LEU A 50 2.97 6.88 27.24
CA LEU A 50 1.98 7.91 26.90
C LEU A 50 0.78 7.36 26.11
N ASP A 51 0.71 6.05 25.92
CA ASP A 51 -0.34 5.37 25.14
C ASP A 51 -0.51 5.90 23.71
N LEU A 52 0.60 6.29 23.08
CA LEU A 52 0.63 6.88 21.73
C LEU A 52 0.73 5.83 20.61
N HIS A 53 0.64 4.54 20.95
CA HIS A 53 0.82 3.46 19.98
C HIS A 53 -0.22 3.54 18.85
N TRP A 54 -1.48 3.85 19.15
CA TRP A 54 -2.53 4.07 18.15
C TRP A 54 -2.19 5.18 17.15
N CYS A 55 -1.51 6.24 17.59
CA CYS A 55 -1.09 7.33 16.71
C CYS A 55 -0.04 6.83 15.70
N ILE A 56 0.90 5.99 16.13
CA ILE A 56 1.94 5.44 15.26
C ILE A 56 1.37 4.40 14.28
N VAL A 57 0.42 3.58 14.74
CA VAL A 57 -0.27 2.61 13.90
C VAL A 57 -1.12 3.27 12.81
N LYS A 58 -1.70 4.45 13.10
CA LYS A 58 -2.44 5.24 12.11
C LYS A 58 -1.52 6.06 11.21
N ALA A 59 -0.37 6.50 11.71
CA ALA A 59 0.59 7.27 10.93
C ALA A 59 1.17 6.42 9.79
N ASN A 60 1.24 6.99 8.59
CA ASN A 60 1.94 6.34 7.49
C ASN A 60 3.46 6.26 7.78
N THR A 61 4.15 5.40 7.03
CA THR A 61 5.57 5.14 7.25
C THR A 61 6.44 6.39 7.02
N GLN A 62 6.02 7.28 6.10
CA GLN A 62 6.70 8.55 5.82
C GLN A 62 6.68 9.50 7.03
N VAL A 63 5.56 9.59 7.75
CA VAL A 63 5.43 10.37 8.99
C VAL A 63 6.37 9.81 10.06
N SER A 64 6.40 8.49 10.22
CA SER A 64 7.28 7.82 11.20
C SER A 64 8.76 8.06 10.89
N TRP A 65 9.14 8.04 9.60
CA TRP A 65 10.48 8.36 9.15
C TRP A 65 10.85 9.83 9.41
N ASN A 66 9.98 10.77 9.04
CA ASN A 66 10.19 12.19 9.29
C ASN A 66 10.36 12.45 10.80
N LEU A 67 9.54 11.83 11.64
CA LEU A 67 9.68 11.89 13.09
C LEU A 67 11.03 11.35 13.54
N GLY A 68 11.44 10.17 13.06
CA GLY A 68 12.76 9.60 13.33
C GLY A 68 13.90 10.56 12.95
N LYS A 69 13.85 11.20 11.78
CA LYS A 69 14.85 12.19 11.35
C LYS A 69 14.90 13.42 12.26
N MET A 70 13.75 13.97 12.60
CA MET A 70 13.66 15.14 13.49
C MET A 70 14.19 14.80 14.88
N LEU A 71 13.90 13.61 15.42
CA LEU A 71 14.47 13.13 16.67
C LEU A 71 15.98 12.98 16.57
N GLN A 72 16.49 12.36 15.49
CA GLN A 72 17.92 12.13 15.26
C GLN A 72 18.70 13.43 15.17
N ASN A 73 18.17 14.39 14.41
CA ASN A 73 18.75 15.70 14.18
C ASN A 73 17.68 16.79 14.23
N PRO A 74 17.45 17.42 15.40
CA PRO A 74 16.41 18.44 15.57
C PRO A 74 16.55 19.63 14.63
N ASP A 75 17.78 19.95 14.17
CA ASP A 75 18.04 21.05 13.24
C ASP A 75 17.43 20.81 11.85
N SER A 76 17.04 19.57 11.54
CA SER A 76 16.31 19.22 10.32
C SER A 76 14.81 19.52 10.39
N ALA A 77 14.29 19.84 11.58
CA ALA A 77 12.89 20.18 11.78
C ALA A 77 12.62 21.68 11.62
N ASN A 78 11.35 22.08 11.58
CA ASN A 78 11.00 23.48 11.75
C ASN A 78 11.34 23.96 13.18
N VAL A 79 11.43 25.27 13.38
CA VAL A 79 11.92 25.89 14.63
C VAL A 79 11.12 25.44 15.86
N ASP A 80 9.79 25.34 15.74
CA ASP A 80 8.92 24.98 16.87
C ASP A 80 9.07 23.51 17.26
N VAL A 81 9.12 22.62 16.27
CA VAL A 81 9.34 21.17 16.48
C VAL A 81 10.75 20.91 17.01
N ALA A 82 11.77 21.58 16.46
CA ALA A 82 13.14 21.50 16.95
C ALA A 82 13.23 21.91 18.43
N LYS A 83 12.55 23.00 18.80
CA LYS A 83 12.46 23.47 20.18
C LYS A 83 11.74 22.46 21.08
N LEU A 84 10.64 21.86 20.63
CA LEU A 84 9.94 20.82 21.41
C LEU A 84 10.86 19.60 21.67
N ILE A 85 11.54 19.13 20.63
CA ILE A 85 12.43 17.96 20.73
C ILE A 85 13.57 18.24 21.71
N THR A 86 14.25 19.38 21.56
CA THR A 86 15.42 19.73 22.37
C THR A 86 15.07 20.12 23.81
N SER A 87 13.92 20.75 24.05
CA SER A 87 13.53 21.22 25.39
C SER A 87 12.69 20.24 26.20
N ARG A 88 12.02 19.26 25.56
CA ARG A 88 11.13 18.32 26.24
C ARG A 88 11.48 16.86 25.97
N ILE A 89 11.56 16.45 24.71
CA ILE A 89 11.68 15.04 24.36
C ILE A 89 13.05 14.49 24.76
N ILE A 90 14.14 15.11 24.30
CA ILE A 90 15.51 14.67 24.63
C ILE A 90 15.76 14.68 26.15
N PRO A 91 15.40 15.73 26.91
CA PRO A 91 15.53 15.70 28.37
C PRO A 91 14.75 14.58 29.04
N THR A 92 13.54 14.27 28.57
CA THR A 92 12.74 13.16 29.12
C THR A 92 13.38 11.81 28.81
N ILE A 93 13.87 11.62 27.59
CA ILE A 93 14.63 10.42 27.21
C ILE A 93 15.90 10.30 28.06
N THR A 94 16.61 11.41 28.31
CA THR A 94 17.79 11.43 29.17
C THR A 94 17.45 10.98 30.60
N LEU A 95 16.30 11.40 31.12
CA LEU A 95 15.85 10.99 32.44
C LEU A 95 15.51 9.49 32.47
N LEU A 96 14.79 8.99 31.47
CA LEU A 96 14.47 7.57 31.34
C LEU A 96 15.72 6.72 31.21
N HIS A 97 16.66 7.14 30.38
CA HIS A 97 17.94 6.50 30.16
C HIS A 97 18.76 6.34 31.44
N LYS A 98 18.74 7.33 32.34
CA LYS A 98 19.40 7.27 33.64
C LYS A 98 18.62 6.47 34.68
N SER A 99 17.29 6.51 34.63
CA SER A 99 16.42 5.93 35.66
C SER A 99 16.10 4.46 35.38
N LEU A 100 16.19 4.05 34.12
CA LEU A 100 15.82 2.72 33.63
C LEU A 100 16.85 2.28 32.59
N PRO A 101 18.05 1.86 32.99
CA PRO A 101 19.04 1.36 32.04
C PRO A 101 18.51 0.07 31.40
N LEU A 102 18.20 0.10 30.10
CA LEU A 102 17.62 -1.03 29.37
C LEU A 102 18.64 -1.77 28.51
N ALA A 103 18.40 -3.07 28.31
CA ALA A 103 19.03 -3.89 27.29
C ALA A 103 17.97 -4.62 26.44
N LEU A 104 18.16 -4.63 25.13
CA LEU A 104 17.37 -5.41 24.19
C LEU A 104 18.22 -6.55 23.64
N ASN A 105 18.01 -7.77 24.13
CA ASN A 105 18.87 -8.92 23.84
C ASN A 105 20.34 -8.61 24.16
N SER A 106 21.22 -8.57 23.15
CA SER A 106 22.65 -8.26 23.26
C SER A 106 22.98 -6.77 23.08
N ILE A 107 21.97 -5.90 22.98
CA ILE A 107 22.13 -4.47 22.74
C ILE A 107 21.97 -3.73 24.06
N ASP A 108 23.04 -3.07 24.49
CA ASP A 108 22.98 -2.07 25.55
C ASP A 108 22.26 -0.82 25.02
N CYS A 109 21.01 -0.62 25.42
CA CYS A 109 20.21 0.53 24.98
C CYS A 109 20.67 1.84 25.65
N THR A 110 21.50 1.78 26.70
CA THR A 110 22.13 2.97 27.28
C THR A 110 23.26 3.50 26.41
N ASN A 111 23.81 2.68 25.51
CA ASN A 111 24.82 3.11 24.58
C ASN A 111 24.18 3.51 23.24
N LEU A 112 23.97 4.82 23.05
CA LEU A 112 23.41 5.36 21.81
C LEU A 112 24.18 4.93 20.56
N LYS A 113 25.51 4.77 20.61
CA LYS A 113 26.28 4.31 19.45
C LYS A 113 25.97 2.85 19.11
N SER A 114 25.80 2.00 20.12
CA SER A 114 25.39 0.60 19.91
C SER A 114 23.96 0.52 19.38
N SER A 115 23.06 1.35 19.90
CA SER A 115 21.68 1.49 19.41
C SER A 115 21.67 1.94 17.94
N ASP A 116 22.38 3.01 17.60
CA ASP A 116 22.49 3.54 16.24
C ASP A 116 23.06 2.46 15.31
N SER A 117 24.13 1.76 15.71
CA SER A 117 24.72 0.68 14.93
C SER A 117 23.77 -0.50 14.71
N PHE A 118 22.87 -0.78 15.65
CA PHE A 118 21.85 -1.82 15.46
C PHE A 118 20.79 -1.38 14.45
N PHE A 119 20.22 -0.18 14.62
CA PHE A 119 19.16 0.32 13.75
C PHE A 119 19.67 0.64 12.33
N ASP A 120 20.92 1.06 12.18
CA ASP A 120 21.56 1.28 10.88
C ASP A 120 21.74 -0.01 10.06
N LYS A 121 21.73 -1.19 10.70
CA LYS A 121 21.75 -2.48 10.00
C LYS A 121 20.39 -2.82 9.38
N ILE A 122 19.31 -2.22 9.87
CA ILE A 122 17.97 -2.45 9.34
C ILE A 122 17.81 -1.61 8.08
N LYS A 123 17.82 -2.27 6.93
CA LYS A 123 17.71 -1.62 5.63
C LYS A 123 16.24 -1.41 5.28
N PHE A 124 15.83 -0.16 5.16
CA PHE A 124 14.59 0.22 4.48
C PHE A 124 14.90 0.60 3.03
N SER A 125 14.05 0.18 2.10
CA SER A 125 14.10 0.60 0.70
C SER A 125 14.04 2.14 0.64
N ASN A 126 15.16 2.76 0.29
CA ASN A 126 15.34 4.20 0.09
C ASN A 126 15.48 5.10 1.34
N TRP A 127 15.63 4.54 2.55
CA TRP A 127 15.75 5.37 3.76
C TRP A 127 17.01 5.09 4.57
N LYS A 128 17.77 6.16 4.80
CA LYS A 128 18.89 6.23 5.73
C LYS A 128 18.68 7.42 6.66
N LEU A 129 18.77 7.21 7.97
CA LEU A 129 18.77 8.31 8.93
C LEU A 129 20.07 9.09 8.78
N SER A 130 20.00 10.42 8.97
CA SER A 130 21.19 11.25 9.05
C SER A 130 22.01 10.91 10.29
N SER A 131 23.26 11.39 10.35
CA SER A 131 24.03 11.32 11.59
C SER A 131 23.30 12.03 12.73
N ARG A 132 23.42 11.45 13.94
CA ARG A 132 22.84 12.02 15.16
C ARG A 132 23.43 13.39 15.44
N ASN A 133 22.59 14.35 15.84
CA ASN A 133 23.08 15.64 16.31
C ASN A 133 23.74 15.48 17.68
N HIS A 134 25.07 15.41 17.68
CA HIS A 134 25.87 15.24 18.89
C HIS A 134 25.65 16.34 19.93
N SER A 135 25.34 17.57 19.51
CA SER A 135 25.14 18.68 20.44
C SER A 135 23.83 18.53 21.20
N ALA A 136 22.74 18.21 20.50
CA ALA A 136 21.43 18.00 21.08
C ALA A 136 21.39 16.76 21.99
N TRP A 137 21.99 15.65 21.52
CA TRP A 137 21.99 14.37 22.23
C TRP A 137 23.11 14.20 23.27
N LYS A 138 23.95 15.22 23.48
CA LYS A 138 25.06 15.21 24.43
C LYS A 138 24.72 14.62 25.81
N PRO A 139 23.54 14.91 26.42
CA PRO A 139 23.19 14.35 27.73
C PRO A 139 23.05 12.82 27.76
N CYS A 140 22.77 12.18 26.62
CA CYS A 140 22.59 10.73 26.48
C CYS A 140 23.82 10.01 25.91
N LEU A 141 24.92 10.72 25.61
CA LEU A 141 26.12 10.10 25.02
C LEU A 141 26.97 9.31 26.03
N ASN A 142 26.79 9.57 27.32
CA ASN A 142 27.49 8.83 28.36
C ASN A 142 26.76 7.52 28.64
N VAL A 143 27.46 6.40 28.52
CA VAL A 143 26.93 5.08 28.89
C VAL A 143 26.62 5.08 30.39
N VAL A 144 25.46 4.55 30.77
CA VAL A 144 25.13 4.33 32.18
C VAL A 144 25.76 3.02 32.58
N HIS A 145 26.71 3.04 33.51
CA HIS A 145 27.50 1.86 33.91
C HIS A 145 26.75 0.88 34.84
N ASP A 146 25.43 1.02 34.97
CA ASP A 146 24.60 0.10 35.73
C ASP A 146 24.28 -1.15 34.90
N ASN A 147 24.04 -2.29 35.55
CA ASN A 147 23.63 -3.52 34.87
C ASN A 147 22.27 -3.28 34.18
N PRO A 148 22.20 -3.24 32.84
CA PRO A 148 20.98 -2.91 32.15
C PRO A 148 19.93 -4.01 32.32
N LEU A 149 18.69 -3.61 32.54
CA LEU A 149 17.52 -4.47 32.65
C LEU A 149 17.16 -4.99 31.26
N LEU A 150 17.21 -6.31 31.09
CA LEU A 150 16.75 -6.94 29.86
C LEU A 150 15.24 -6.73 29.72
N ILE A 151 14.80 -6.21 28.57
CA ILE A 151 13.38 -5.91 28.29
C ILE A 151 12.50 -7.16 28.47
N SER A 152 13.02 -8.36 28.17
CA SER A 152 12.29 -9.62 28.40
C SER A 152 11.97 -9.89 29.88
N PHE A 153 12.75 -9.36 30.83
CA PHE A 153 12.40 -9.44 32.26
C PHE A 153 11.22 -8.53 32.62
N LEU A 154 11.07 -7.40 31.91
CA LEU A 154 9.91 -6.53 32.07
C LEU A 154 8.64 -7.23 31.54
N GLU A 155 8.71 -7.94 30.41
CA GLU A 155 7.57 -8.70 29.86
C GLU A 155 7.04 -9.74 30.87
N HIS A 156 7.92 -10.50 31.53
CA HIS A 156 7.50 -11.48 32.54
C HIS A 156 6.93 -10.84 33.82
N GLN A 157 7.42 -9.67 34.24
CA GLN A 157 6.85 -8.94 35.39
C GLN A 157 5.50 -8.30 35.06
N PHE A 158 5.34 -7.70 33.88
CA PHE A 158 4.08 -7.08 33.47
C PHE A 158 2.99 -8.11 33.17
N LEU A 159 3.33 -9.27 32.60
CA LEU A 159 2.37 -10.36 32.38
C LEU A 159 1.92 -11.02 33.71
N SER A 160 2.80 -11.11 34.71
CA SER A 160 2.45 -11.66 36.02
C SER A 160 1.61 -10.69 36.88
N ASP A 161 1.85 -9.37 36.80
CA ASP A 161 1.02 -8.37 37.48
C ASP A 161 -0.33 -8.11 36.78
N SER A 162 -0.39 -8.25 35.45
CA SER A 162 -1.62 -8.17 34.66
C SER A 162 -2.62 -9.29 35.02
N LEU A 163 -2.11 -10.52 35.22
CA LEU A 163 -2.90 -11.66 35.70
C LEU A 163 -3.46 -11.46 37.12
N ASN A 164 -2.78 -10.68 37.97
CA ASN A 164 -3.21 -10.41 39.36
C ASN A 164 -4.13 -9.18 39.50
N ARG A 165 -4.14 -8.24 38.54
CA ARG A 165 -5.00 -7.04 38.60
C ARG A 165 -6.31 -7.14 37.85
N GLY A 166 -6.63 -8.29 37.23
CA GLY A 166 -7.87 -8.43 36.47
C GLY A 166 -7.99 -7.43 35.32
N MET A 167 -6.86 -6.88 34.86
CA MET A 167 -6.82 -6.14 33.60
C MET A 167 -6.81 -7.18 32.49
N THR A 168 -8.00 -7.45 31.94
CA THR A 168 -8.09 -8.06 30.62
C THR A 168 -7.24 -7.23 29.67
N ILE A 169 -6.14 -7.81 29.19
CA ILE A 169 -5.46 -7.36 27.98
C ILE A 169 -6.58 -7.30 26.93
N PRO A 170 -6.96 -6.12 26.41
CA PRO A 170 -7.89 -6.09 25.29
C PRO A 170 -7.22 -6.90 24.19
N PRO A 171 -7.95 -7.77 23.48
CA PRO A 171 -7.40 -8.34 22.26
C PRO A 171 -6.88 -7.16 21.42
N LEU A 172 -5.68 -7.29 20.84
CA LEU A 172 -5.36 -6.46 19.68
C LEU A 172 -6.59 -6.55 18.78
N ASP A 173 -7.19 -5.40 18.49
CA ASP A 173 -8.50 -5.27 17.87
C ASP A 173 -8.47 -5.86 16.44
N SER A 174 -8.45 -7.18 16.35
CA SER A 174 -8.98 -7.94 15.24
C SER A 174 -10.49 -7.88 15.41
N SER A 175 -11.09 -6.81 14.93
CA SER A 175 -12.54 -6.75 14.71
C SER A 175 -12.91 -7.63 13.52
N SER A 176 -12.57 -8.91 13.60
CA SER A 176 -13.35 -9.98 12.96
C SER A 176 -14.44 -10.32 13.97
N GLY A 177 -15.66 -9.85 13.72
CA GLY A 177 -16.82 -10.28 14.47
C GLY A 177 -16.91 -11.81 14.44
N GLU A 178 -16.70 -12.45 15.59
CA GLU A 178 -16.95 -13.87 15.78
C GLU A 178 -18.47 -14.11 15.68
N SER A 179 -18.96 -14.39 14.47
CA SER A 179 -20.16 -15.20 14.32
C SER A 179 -19.73 -16.66 14.36
N SER A 180 -19.95 -17.31 15.51
CA SER A 180 -20.05 -18.78 15.69
C SER A 180 -19.38 -19.61 14.59
N ALA A 181 -18.07 -19.82 14.69
CA ALA A 181 -17.34 -20.72 13.81
C ALA A 181 -17.79 -22.17 14.06
N SER A 182 -18.77 -22.63 13.27
CA SER A 182 -18.76 -24.01 12.83
C SER A 182 -17.45 -24.20 12.06
N SER A 183 -16.61 -25.11 12.55
CA SER A 183 -15.38 -25.55 11.93
C SER A 183 -15.62 -26.00 10.48
N VAL A 184 -15.57 -25.06 9.55
CA VAL A 184 -15.36 -25.33 8.13
C VAL A 184 -13.85 -25.26 7.95
N THR A 185 -13.23 -26.43 8.03
CA THR A 185 -11.95 -26.68 7.37
C THR A 185 -12.08 -26.26 5.91
N ASN A 186 -11.75 -25.01 5.60
CA ASN A 186 -11.41 -24.59 4.25
C ASN A 186 -10.04 -25.21 3.92
N GLN A 187 -10.04 -26.52 3.72
CA GLN A 187 -9.27 -27.04 2.60
C GLN A 187 -9.89 -26.38 1.38
N ALA A 188 -9.36 -25.22 0.99
CA ALA A 188 -9.52 -24.71 -0.34
C ALA A 188 -8.86 -25.74 -1.25
N SER A 189 -9.63 -26.76 -1.62
CA SER A 189 -9.38 -27.49 -2.84
C SER A 189 -9.26 -26.40 -3.90
N SER A 190 -8.06 -26.22 -4.43
CA SER A 190 -7.81 -25.51 -5.67
C SER A 190 -8.64 -26.19 -6.76
N GLN A 191 -9.94 -25.86 -6.80
CA GLN A 191 -10.76 -26.14 -7.96
C GLN A 191 -10.15 -25.30 -9.06
N GLN A 192 -9.30 -25.95 -9.85
CA GLN A 192 -8.70 -25.40 -11.04
C GLN A 192 -9.85 -24.94 -11.94
N LEU A 193 -10.13 -23.63 -11.90
CA LEU A 193 -11.19 -23.04 -12.71
C LEU A 193 -10.89 -23.39 -14.17
N SER A 194 -11.87 -23.89 -14.90
CA SER A 194 -11.70 -24.21 -16.31
C SER A 194 -11.49 -22.92 -17.09
N ALA A 195 -10.26 -22.65 -17.50
CA ALA A 195 -9.93 -21.48 -18.31
C ALA A 195 -10.30 -21.73 -19.78
N LYS A 196 -11.17 -20.88 -20.34
CA LYS A 196 -11.44 -20.85 -21.78
C LYS A 196 -10.48 -19.86 -22.44
N VAL A 197 -9.62 -20.35 -23.31
CA VAL A 197 -8.71 -19.50 -24.10
C VAL A 197 -9.35 -19.17 -25.45
N ILE A 198 -9.34 -17.90 -25.83
CA ILE A 198 -9.80 -17.38 -27.11
C ILE A 198 -8.66 -16.61 -27.78
N TYR A 199 -8.21 -17.11 -28.93
CA TYR A 199 -7.21 -16.42 -29.73
C TYR A 199 -7.85 -15.37 -30.64
N THR A 200 -7.14 -14.27 -30.84
CA THR A 200 -7.56 -13.20 -31.76
C THR A 200 -6.50 -12.95 -32.82
N ASN A 201 -6.88 -12.28 -33.90
CA ASN A 201 -5.92 -11.84 -34.92
C ASN A 201 -5.23 -10.51 -34.58
N TYR A 202 -5.51 -9.90 -33.41
CA TYR A 202 -4.95 -8.61 -33.02
C TYR A 202 -3.43 -8.67 -32.82
N ASP A 203 -2.72 -7.74 -33.45
CA ASP A 203 -1.27 -7.59 -33.38
C ASP A 203 -0.91 -6.30 -32.66
N ARG A 204 -0.59 -6.41 -31.37
CA ARG A 204 -0.20 -5.29 -30.50
C ARG A 204 1.04 -4.52 -30.98
N ASN A 205 1.80 -5.07 -31.92
CA ASN A 205 3.04 -4.46 -32.41
C ASN A 205 2.83 -3.55 -33.62
N LEU A 206 1.63 -3.54 -34.22
CA LEU A 206 1.31 -2.64 -35.31
C LEU A 206 1.26 -1.17 -34.83
N PRO A 207 1.83 -0.20 -35.59
CA PRO A 207 1.80 1.21 -35.23
C PRO A 207 0.40 1.77 -34.97
N GLN A 208 -0.60 1.29 -35.71
CA GLN A 208 -2.01 1.68 -35.58
C GLN A 208 -2.57 1.36 -34.18
N ASN A 209 -2.09 0.27 -33.57
CA ASN A 209 -2.51 -0.18 -32.25
C ASN A 209 -1.73 0.49 -31.10
N ARG A 210 -0.75 1.34 -31.43
CA ARG A 210 0.06 2.11 -30.48
C ARG A 210 -0.27 3.60 -30.50
N CYS A 211 -1.34 3.99 -31.18
CA CYS A 211 -1.80 5.37 -31.23
C CYS A 211 -2.68 5.68 -30.02
N PHE A 212 -2.35 6.75 -29.30
CA PHE A 212 -3.12 7.23 -28.15
C PHE A 212 -4.07 8.36 -28.59
N MET A 213 -5.15 8.54 -27.84
CA MET A 213 -6.13 9.62 -28.06
C MET A 213 -5.52 10.99 -27.75
N SER A 214 -6.23 12.07 -28.10
CA SER A 214 -5.77 13.44 -27.95
C SER A 214 -5.36 13.78 -26.50
N LEU A 215 -4.36 14.64 -26.35
CA LEU A 215 -4.00 15.23 -25.04
C LEU A 215 -4.97 16.35 -24.63
N ASN A 216 -5.91 16.72 -25.49
CA ASN A 216 -6.89 17.77 -25.22
C ASN A 216 -8.10 17.21 -24.45
N HIS A 217 -8.39 17.81 -23.31
CA HIS A 217 -9.48 17.39 -22.42
C HIS A 217 -10.87 17.51 -23.07
N ASP A 218 -11.19 18.65 -23.70
CA ASP A 218 -12.50 18.88 -24.31
C ASP A 218 -12.75 17.92 -25.49
N GLU A 219 -11.70 17.65 -26.27
CA GLU A 219 -11.74 16.63 -27.33
C GLU A 219 -12.00 15.24 -26.74
N ASN A 220 -11.39 14.92 -25.60
CA ASN A 220 -11.60 13.64 -24.91
C ASN A 220 -13.02 13.51 -24.37
N VAL A 221 -13.63 14.58 -23.84
CA VAL A 221 -15.04 14.57 -23.40
C VAL A 221 -15.97 14.27 -24.58
N ALA A 222 -15.83 15.01 -25.68
CA ALA A 222 -16.64 14.81 -26.88
C ALA A 222 -16.43 13.40 -27.48
N ALA A 223 -15.17 12.96 -27.57
CA ALA A 223 -14.82 11.63 -28.06
C ALA A 223 -15.40 10.52 -27.16
N THR A 224 -15.34 10.68 -25.84
CA THR A 224 -15.91 9.71 -24.88
C THR A 224 -17.41 9.52 -25.12
N ALA A 225 -18.17 10.61 -25.25
CA ALA A 225 -19.60 10.54 -25.51
C ALA A 225 -19.91 9.87 -26.87
N HIS A 226 -19.10 10.18 -27.89
CA HIS A 226 -19.21 9.55 -29.21
C HIS A 226 -18.94 8.04 -29.15
N GLU A 227 -17.82 7.63 -28.57
CA GLU A 227 -17.41 6.22 -28.49
C GLU A 227 -18.37 5.39 -27.63
N ARG A 228 -18.92 5.94 -26.54
CA ARG A 228 -19.97 5.26 -25.75
C ARG A 228 -21.22 4.94 -26.57
N LYS A 229 -21.63 5.86 -27.45
CA LYS A 229 -22.77 5.63 -28.35
C LYS A 229 -22.48 4.54 -29.37
N LEU A 230 -21.26 4.47 -29.88
CA LEU A 230 -20.83 3.41 -30.80
C LEU A 230 -20.75 2.06 -30.08
N ALA A 231 -20.19 2.03 -28.87
CA ALA A 231 -20.08 0.83 -28.06
C ALA A 231 -21.46 0.26 -27.66
N SER A 232 -22.42 1.12 -27.32
CA SER A 232 -23.78 0.69 -26.96
C SER A 232 -24.55 0.10 -28.16
N ALA A 233 -24.24 0.54 -29.38
CA ALA A 233 -24.73 0.00 -30.64
C ALA A 233 -23.92 -1.19 -31.18
N GLY A 234 -22.87 -1.61 -30.46
CA GLY A 234 -22.04 -2.76 -30.81
C GLY A 234 -22.82 -4.07 -30.90
N HIS A 235 -22.28 -5.04 -31.63
CA HIS A 235 -22.92 -6.34 -31.79
C HIS A 235 -22.99 -7.07 -30.43
N LEU A 236 -24.20 -7.44 -30.00
CA LEU A 236 -24.40 -8.12 -28.72
C LEU A 236 -23.90 -9.56 -28.78
N ILE A 237 -22.98 -9.89 -27.88
CA ILE A 237 -22.47 -11.23 -27.64
C ILE A 237 -23.23 -11.83 -26.46
N THR A 238 -23.81 -13.01 -26.69
CA THR A 238 -24.71 -13.68 -25.72
C THR A 238 -24.11 -14.97 -25.14
N ASP A 239 -23.05 -15.50 -25.75
CA ASP A 239 -22.32 -16.67 -25.28
C ASP A 239 -20.84 -16.66 -25.74
N LEU A 240 -20.02 -17.56 -25.17
CA LEU A 240 -18.58 -17.66 -25.48
C LEU A 240 -18.28 -18.15 -26.90
N ALA A 241 -19.13 -18.99 -27.49
CA ALA A 241 -18.89 -19.51 -28.84
C ALA A 241 -19.05 -18.39 -29.88
N MET A 242 -20.04 -17.52 -29.67
CA MET A 242 -20.24 -16.31 -30.46
C MET A 242 -19.09 -15.33 -30.26
N LEU A 243 -18.60 -15.15 -29.03
CA LEU A 243 -17.44 -14.30 -28.75
C LEU A 243 -16.21 -14.77 -29.54
N GLU A 244 -15.90 -16.06 -29.44
CA GLU A 244 -14.77 -16.69 -30.13
C GLU A 244 -14.90 -16.53 -31.65
N SER A 245 -16.05 -16.87 -32.22
CA SER A 245 -16.29 -16.72 -33.66
C SER A 245 -16.13 -15.26 -34.14
N LYS A 246 -16.63 -14.28 -33.37
CA LYS A 246 -16.53 -12.87 -33.74
C LYS A 246 -15.11 -12.34 -33.63
N LEU A 247 -14.37 -12.68 -32.57
CA LEU A 247 -13.00 -12.22 -32.38
C LEU A 247 -12.02 -12.74 -33.44
N GLN A 248 -12.29 -13.91 -34.05
CA GLN A 248 -11.50 -14.41 -35.19
C GLN A 248 -11.51 -13.47 -36.39
N VAL A 249 -12.61 -12.76 -36.62
CA VAL A 249 -12.77 -11.89 -37.81
C VAL A 249 -12.78 -10.39 -37.47
N PHE A 250 -12.78 -10.04 -36.18
CA PHE A 250 -12.91 -8.65 -35.73
C PHE A 250 -11.67 -7.79 -36.04
N TYR A 251 -10.50 -8.42 -36.21
CA TYR A 251 -9.22 -7.77 -36.51
C TYR A 251 -8.65 -8.26 -37.84
N PRO A 252 -9.27 -7.93 -38.99
CA PRO A 252 -8.92 -8.53 -40.29
C PRO A 252 -7.47 -8.26 -40.71
N GLU A 253 -6.92 -7.10 -40.33
CA GLU A 253 -5.55 -6.69 -40.61
C GLU A 253 -4.68 -6.62 -39.33
N GLY A 254 -5.16 -7.24 -38.24
CA GLY A 254 -4.49 -7.23 -36.94
C GLY A 254 -4.69 -5.98 -36.09
N TYR A 255 -5.54 -5.05 -36.51
CA TYR A 255 -5.94 -3.88 -35.71
C TYR A 255 -7.45 -3.70 -35.70
N LYS A 256 -7.95 -2.93 -34.72
CA LYS A 256 -9.37 -2.62 -34.57
C LYS A 256 -9.80 -1.65 -35.67
N LEU A 257 -10.80 -2.01 -36.47
CA LEU A 257 -11.39 -1.06 -37.42
C LEU A 257 -12.13 0.07 -36.68
N PRO A 258 -12.08 1.32 -37.19
CA PRO A 258 -12.75 2.44 -36.54
C PRO A 258 -14.24 2.18 -36.30
N ARG A 259 -14.74 2.64 -35.16
CA ARG A 259 -16.17 2.62 -34.79
C ARG A 259 -16.81 1.23 -34.66
N GLN A 260 -16.01 0.16 -34.64
CA GLN A 260 -16.52 -1.20 -34.40
C GLN A 260 -16.42 -1.58 -32.93
N TYR A 261 -17.48 -2.21 -32.41
CA TYR A 261 -17.55 -2.66 -31.03
C TYR A 261 -18.29 -3.99 -30.92
N LEU A 262 -17.82 -4.83 -30.01
CA LEU A 262 -18.56 -5.99 -29.51
C LEU A 262 -19.08 -5.65 -28.11
N ARG A 263 -20.37 -5.89 -27.86
CA ARG A 263 -21.00 -5.68 -26.56
C ARG A 263 -21.16 -7.04 -25.89
N ILE A 264 -20.33 -7.32 -24.90
CA ILE A 264 -20.31 -8.61 -24.22
C ILE A 264 -21.29 -8.56 -23.04
N SER A 265 -22.31 -9.42 -23.06
CA SER A 265 -23.19 -9.60 -21.89
C SER A 265 -22.43 -10.30 -20.78
N MET A 266 -22.60 -9.87 -19.52
CA MET A 266 -22.05 -10.62 -18.38
C MET A 266 -22.60 -12.05 -18.31
N SER A 267 -23.84 -12.27 -18.76
CA SER A 267 -24.44 -13.61 -18.86
C SER A 267 -23.77 -14.49 -19.93
N ALA A 268 -23.01 -13.91 -20.87
CA ALA A 268 -22.27 -14.66 -21.88
C ALA A 268 -21.01 -15.31 -21.28
N LEU A 269 -20.54 -14.80 -20.15
CA LEU A 269 -19.38 -15.28 -19.43
C LEU A 269 -19.88 -16.26 -18.36
N VAL A 270 -19.77 -17.55 -18.65
CA VAL A 270 -20.10 -18.62 -17.70
C VAL A 270 -19.15 -18.54 -16.49
N ASP A 271 -19.54 -19.07 -15.34
CA ASP A 271 -18.67 -19.15 -14.15
C ASP A 271 -17.31 -19.77 -14.51
N GLY A 272 -16.24 -19.00 -14.35
CA GLY A 272 -14.89 -19.42 -14.69
C GLY A 272 -13.98 -18.26 -15.10
N THR A 273 -12.97 -18.59 -15.91
CA THR A 273 -12.03 -17.60 -16.45
C THR A 273 -11.99 -17.66 -17.97
N VAL A 274 -11.80 -16.50 -18.60
CA VAL A 274 -11.64 -16.35 -20.05
C VAL A 274 -10.38 -15.57 -20.33
N ASP A 275 -9.48 -16.19 -21.09
CA ASP A 275 -8.23 -15.59 -21.53
C ASP A 275 -8.37 -15.23 -23.00
N ILE A 276 -8.27 -13.94 -23.31
CA ILE A 276 -8.24 -13.45 -24.68
C ILE A 276 -6.78 -13.18 -25.03
N CYS A 277 -6.27 -13.87 -26.06
CA CYS A 277 -4.88 -13.76 -26.47
C CYS A 277 -4.73 -12.98 -27.78
N ASN A 278 -3.64 -12.22 -27.87
CA ASN A 278 -3.16 -11.60 -29.09
C ASN A 278 -2.74 -12.67 -30.11
N LYS A 279 -2.48 -12.22 -31.34
CA LYS A 279 -1.97 -13.06 -32.44
C LYS A 279 -0.66 -13.78 -32.10
N ASP A 280 0.21 -13.15 -31.32
CA ASP A 280 1.48 -13.72 -30.86
C ASP A 280 1.33 -14.68 -29.66
N GLY A 281 0.10 -14.94 -29.21
CA GLY A 281 -0.21 -15.78 -28.06
C GLY A 281 -0.10 -15.06 -26.71
N SER A 282 0.40 -13.83 -26.66
CA SER A 282 0.45 -13.05 -25.40
C SER A 282 -0.95 -12.67 -24.93
N LEU A 283 -1.13 -12.57 -23.60
CA LEU A 283 -2.40 -12.19 -23.00
C LEU A 283 -2.81 -10.77 -23.42
N MET A 284 -4.03 -10.62 -23.92
CA MET A 284 -4.66 -9.32 -24.22
C MET A 284 -5.58 -8.90 -23.09
N ALA A 285 -6.44 -9.81 -22.64
CA ALA A 285 -7.40 -9.57 -21.56
C ALA A 285 -7.66 -10.87 -20.79
N PHE A 286 -7.72 -10.75 -19.47
CA PHE A 286 -8.16 -11.81 -18.57
C PHE A 286 -9.48 -11.39 -17.94
N ILE A 287 -10.47 -12.28 -17.99
CA ILE A 287 -11.78 -12.03 -17.40
C ILE A 287 -12.10 -13.16 -16.42
N CYS A 288 -12.40 -12.82 -15.18
CA CYS A 288 -12.80 -13.77 -14.14
C CYS A 288 -14.22 -13.44 -13.66
N SER A 289 -15.15 -14.37 -13.84
CA SER A 289 -16.54 -14.29 -13.34
C SER A 289 -16.74 -15.13 -12.07
N ALA A 290 -15.73 -15.89 -11.64
CA ALA A 290 -15.80 -16.88 -10.57
C ALA A 290 -15.74 -16.31 -9.13
N MET A 291 -16.13 -15.04 -8.93
CA MET A 291 -16.22 -14.47 -7.59
C MET A 291 -17.29 -15.23 -6.78
N PRO A 292 -16.99 -15.69 -5.55
CA PRO A 292 -17.95 -16.38 -4.70
C PRO A 292 -19.24 -15.57 -4.51
N ALA A 293 -20.39 -16.25 -4.54
CA ALA A 293 -21.71 -15.60 -4.49
C ALA A 293 -21.90 -14.76 -3.22
N ASN A 294 -21.53 -15.30 -2.06
CA ASN A 294 -21.60 -14.60 -0.78
C ASN A 294 -20.79 -13.30 -0.78
N MET A 295 -19.61 -13.30 -1.41
CA MET A 295 -18.77 -12.10 -1.52
C MET A 295 -19.37 -11.08 -2.48
N ARG A 296 -19.91 -11.54 -3.63
CA ARG A 296 -20.53 -10.70 -4.64
C ARG A 296 -21.79 -10.00 -4.12
N GLU A 297 -22.59 -10.70 -3.33
CA GLU A 297 -23.86 -10.19 -2.79
C GLU A 297 -23.66 -9.08 -1.75
N THR A 298 -22.54 -9.07 -1.03
CA THR A 298 -22.25 -8.05 0.00
C THR A 298 -21.52 -6.81 -0.51
N LEU A 299 -21.02 -6.80 -1.76
CA LEU A 299 -20.20 -5.69 -2.29
C LEU A 299 -20.88 -4.32 -2.16
N HIS A 300 -22.17 -4.26 -2.48
CA HIS A 300 -22.92 -3.00 -2.48
C HIS A 300 -23.16 -2.47 -1.05
N GLU A 301 -23.56 -3.35 -0.13
CA GLU A 301 -23.78 -2.98 1.27
C GLU A 301 -22.47 -2.58 1.96
N ASN A 302 -21.38 -3.31 1.71
CA ASN A 302 -20.04 -2.96 2.18
C ASN A 302 -19.59 -1.60 1.65
N LEU A 303 -19.88 -1.30 0.37
CA LEU A 303 -19.56 0.00 -0.19
C LEU A 303 -20.33 1.11 0.53
N ILE A 304 -21.64 0.97 0.71
CA ILE A 304 -22.47 1.95 1.43
C ILE A 304 -21.94 2.17 2.85
N ALA A 305 -21.64 1.09 3.57
CA ALA A 305 -21.11 1.16 4.93
C ALA A 305 -19.78 1.93 5.01
N CYS A 306 -18.94 1.86 3.97
CA CYS A 306 -17.68 2.61 3.94
C CYS A 306 -17.88 4.13 3.95
N PHE A 307 -19.01 4.61 3.41
CA PHE A 307 -19.34 6.03 3.31
C PHE A 307 -20.14 6.57 4.52
N ASP A 308 -20.52 5.72 5.48
CA ASP A 308 -21.36 6.15 6.59
C ASP A 308 -20.67 7.24 7.43
N GLY A 309 -21.30 8.42 7.52
CA GLY A 309 -20.77 9.59 8.22
C GLY A 309 -19.67 10.39 7.49
N ILE A 310 -19.29 10.03 6.26
CA ILE A 310 -18.24 10.73 5.48
C ILE A 310 -18.89 11.73 4.51
N PRO A 311 -18.36 12.98 4.36
CA PRO A 311 -18.88 13.93 3.38
C PRO A 311 -18.91 13.32 1.97
N SER A 312 -19.90 13.73 1.17
CA SER A 312 -20.00 13.29 -0.23
C SER A 312 -18.69 13.54 -0.96
N LEU A 313 -18.16 12.51 -1.62
CA LEU A 313 -17.06 12.68 -2.56
C LEU A 313 -17.56 13.58 -3.72
N THR A 314 -17.20 14.85 -3.69
CA THR A 314 -17.48 15.78 -4.78
C THR A 314 -16.15 16.24 -5.34
N TYR A 315 -15.69 15.59 -6.41
CA TYR A 315 -14.50 16.06 -7.11
C TYR A 315 -14.94 17.18 -8.07
N TYR A 316 -14.54 18.42 -7.75
CA TYR A 316 -14.74 19.58 -8.60
C TYR A 316 -13.37 20.07 -9.06
N THR A 317 -12.98 19.75 -10.30
CA THR A 317 -11.85 20.40 -10.93
C THR A 317 -12.33 21.67 -11.63
N PRO A 318 -11.72 22.85 -11.38
CA PRO A 318 -12.11 24.11 -12.04
C PRO A 318 -12.00 24.12 -13.57
N ALA A 319 -11.43 23.06 -14.17
CA ALA A 319 -11.33 22.86 -15.62
C ALA A 319 -12.56 22.15 -16.23
N ASP A 320 -13.49 21.63 -15.41
CA ASP A 320 -14.61 20.86 -15.91
C ASP A 320 -15.79 21.77 -16.29
N HIS A 321 -15.88 22.09 -17.58
CA HIS A 321 -17.13 22.45 -18.25
C HIS A 321 -18.04 21.21 -18.49
N GLY A 322 -17.77 20.09 -17.82
CA GLY A 322 -18.44 18.79 -17.95
C GLY A 322 -18.95 18.25 -16.61
N GLN A 323 -19.88 17.29 -16.69
CA GLN A 323 -20.56 16.69 -15.54
C GLN A 323 -19.55 16.09 -14.55
N ALA A 324 -19.43 16.67 -13.36
CA ALA A 324 -18.57 16.17 -12.29
C ALA A 324 -18.87 14.69 -12.03
N PHE A 325 -17.84 13.85 -12.01
CA PHE A 325 -17.97 12.47 -11.55
C PHE A 325 -17.19 12.27 -10.26
N THR A 326 -17.80 11.51 -9.37
CA THR A 326 -17.32 11.29 -8.02
C THR A 326 -16.27 10.19 -8.02
N CYS A 327 -15.01 10.56 -7.78
CA CYS A 327 -13.90 9.61 -7.74
C CYS A 327 -12.97 9.89 -6.54
N ALA A 328 -12.41 8.84 -5.96
CA ALA A 328 -11.29 8.92 -5.02
C ALA A 328 -10.17 7.96 -5.47
N HIS A 329 -8.95 8.47 -5.53
CA HIS A 329 -7.76 7.77 -5.99
C HIS A 329 -6.85 7.47 -4.81
N PHE A 330 -6.91 6.28 -4.23
CA PHE A 330 -5.99 5.82 -3.18
C PHE A 330 -4.79 5.13 -3.81
N SER A 331 -3.82 5.91 -4.29
CA SER A 331 -2.73 5.40 -5.13
C SER A 331 -1.37 5.73 -4.56
N TRP A 332 -0.44 4.78 -4.66
CA TRP A 332 0.97 5.11 -4.63
C TRP A 332 1.42 5.51 -6.04
N TYR A 333 1.79 6.77 -6.21
CA TYR A 333 2.37 7.24 -7.45
C TYR A 333 3.84 6.82 -7.49
N ASN A 334 4.13 5.77 -8.25
CA ASN A 334 5.51 5.37 -8.58
C ASN A 334 6.08 6.28 -9.69
N ARG A 335 5.99 7.59 -9.49
CA ARG A 335 6.49 8.60 -10.43
C ARG A 335 7.32 9.61 -9.67
N TYR A 336 8.52 9.85 -10.15
CA TYR A 336 9.25 11.08 -9.83
C TYR A 336 8.53 12.21 -10.57
N ALA A 337 7.79 13.06 -9.87
CA ALA A 337 7.11 14.19 -10.52
C ALA A 337 8.13 15.25 -10.96
N THR A 338 9.32 15.25 -10.34
CA THR A 338 10.48 16.01 -10.81
C THR A 338 11.35 15.13 -11.71
N GLN A 339 11.64 15.60 -12.92
CA GLN A 339 12.58 14.91 -13.82
C GLN A 339 14.00 15.02 -13.23
N GLY A 340 14.70 13.90 -13.09
CA GLY A 340 16.06 13.83 -12.55
C GLY A 340 17.16 14.19 -13.55
N GLU A 341 16.82 14.81 -14.67
CA GLU A 341 17.78 15.14 -15.73
C GLU A 341 18.81 16.16 -15.22
N GLY A 342 20.09 15.81 -15.29
CA GLY A 342 21.19 16.65 -14.76
C GLY A 342 21.38 16.59 -13.24
N ALA A 343 20.65 15.74 -12.51
CA ALA A 343 20.89 15.53 -11.09
C ALA A 343 22.28 14.89 -10.84
N PRO A 344 23.10 15.41 -9.91
CA PRO A 344 24.38 14.80 -9.56
C PRO A 344 24.20 13.37 -9.03
N SER A 345 24.96 12.40 -9.57
CA SER A 345 24.89 10.98 -9.15
C SER A 345 25.33 10.76 -7.70
N GLU A 346 26.22 11.60 -7.19
CA GLU A 346 26.82 11.47 -5.86
C GLU A 346 26.01 12.16 -4.76
N VAL A 347 24.93 12.86 -5.11
CA VAL A 347 24.13 13.65 -4.16
C VAL A 347 22.78 12.98 -3.97
N HIS A 348 22.48 12.63 -2.72
CA HIS A 348 21.19 12.04 -2.36
C HIS A 348 20.02 12.94 -2.81
N PRO A 349 18.93 12.42 -3.42
CA PRO A 349 17.83 13.23 -3.95
C PRO A 349 17.23 14.23 -2.95
N HIS A 350 17.17 13.85 -1.68
CA HIS A 350 16.72 14.73 -0.59
C HIS A 350 17.59 15.98 -0.35
N ASN A 351 18.80 16.02 -0.88
CA ASN A 351 19.72 17.17 -0.78
C ASN A 351 19.72 18.02 -2.06
N LEU A 352 18.89 17.67 -3.05
CA LEU A 352 18.78 18.41 -4.31
C LEU A 352 17.75 19.51 -4.17
N HIS A 353 18.13 20.73 -4.53
CA HIS A 353 17.23 21.88 -4.59
C HIS A 353 17.12 22.36 -6.03
N ILE A 354 15.90 22.63 -6.49
CA ILE A 354 15.67 23.22 -7.81
C ILE A 354 16.03 24.71 -7.74
N GLN A 355 17.03 25.12 -8.51
CA GLN A 355 17.42 26.53 -8.62
C GLN A 355 16.23 27.40 -9.04
N ASN A 356 16.16 28.61 -8.49
CA ASN A 356 15.12 29.61 -8.77
C ASN A 356 13.69 29.20 -8.38
N THR A 357 13.54 28.20 -7.50
CA THR A 357 12.25 27.88 -6.87
C THR A 357 12.30 28.26 -5.40
N SER A 358 11.20 28.76 -4.85
CA SER A 358 11.07 29.03 -3.42
C SER A 358 10.96 27.75 -2.60
N HIS A 359 10.56 26.64 -3.23
CA HIS A 359 10.32 25.36 -2.59
C HIS A 359 10.58 24.20 -3.56
N THR A 360 11.33 23.21 -3.11
CA THR A 360 11.52 21.93 -3.81
C THR A 360 10.64 20.88 -3.15
N ASN A 361 9.73 20.25 -3.90
CA ASN A 361 8.86 19.22 -3.35
C ASN A 361 9.56 17.86 -3.29
N PHE A 362 10.31 17.63 -2.22
CA PHE A 362 11.06 16.40 -2.00
C PHE A 362 10.20 15.14 -1.96
N SER A 363 8.91 15.23 -1.60
CA SER A 363 8.03 14.06 -1.56
C SER A 363 7.73 13.53 -2.96
N GLN A 364 7.78 14.39 -3.98
CA GLN A 364 7.60 14.02 -5.37
C GLN A 364 8.88 13.48 -6.04
N MET A 365 9.99 13.41 -5.30
CA MET A 365 11.25 12.80 -5.73
C MET A 365 11.40 11.35 -5.25
N ILE A 366 10.36 10.76 -4.68
CA ILE A 366 10.25 9.33 -4.31
C ILE A 366 8.83 8.89 -4.59
N PRO A 367 8.50 7.59 -4.67
CA PRO A 367 7.10 7.18 -4.72
C PRO A 367 6.32 7.76 -3.53
N TYR A 368 5.15 8.33 -3.78
CA TYR A 368 4.35 9.03 -2.76
C TYR A 368 2.87 8.65 -2.84
N PRO A 369 2.15 8.66 -1.71
CA PRO A 369 0.71 8.46 -1.71
C PRO A 369 -0.01 9.66 -2.34
N SER A 370 -1.17 9.42 -2.92
CA SER A 370 -2.06 10.47 -3.42
C SER A 370 -2.57 11.37 -2.29
N ASN A 371 -2.95 12.61 -2.64
CA ASN A 371 -3.60 13.52 -1.69
C ASN A 371 -4.90 12.93 -1.13
N ASP A 372 -5.65 12.16 -1.95
CA ASP A 372 -6.87 11.49 -1.50
C ASP A 372 -6.63 10.48 -0.37
N MET A 373 -5.43 9.88 -0.26
CA MET A 373 -5.08 9.04 0.91
C MET A 373 -4.97 9.85 2.20
N GLU A 374 -4.64 11.14 2.11
CA GLU A 374 -4.62 12.07 3.24
C GLU A 374 -6.03 12.62 3.51
N ASP A 375 -6.68 13.17 2.49
CA ASP A 375 -7.99 13.83 2.59
C ASP A 375 -9.12 12.85 2.95
N PHE A 376 -9.04 11.61 2.45
CA PHE A 376 -10.04 10.56 2.67
C PHE A 376 -9.46 9.32 3.34
N GLY A 377 -8.45 9.49 4.21
CA GLY A 377 -7.78 8.38 4.89
C GLY A 377 -8.72 7.47 5.68
N GLN A 378 -9.79 8.01 6.28
CA GLN A 378 -10.82 7.21 6.97
C GLN A 378 -11.64 6.36 5.98
N LEU A 379 -12.02 6.92 4.84
CA LEU A 379 -12.71 6.17 3.79
C LEU A 379 -11.82 5.04 3.27
N PHE A 380 -10.52 5.32 3.05
CA PHE A 380 -9.57 4.28 2.65
C PHE A 380 -9.48 3.16 3.69
N ALA A 381 -9.38 3.49 4.98
CA ALA A 381 -9.35 2.50 6.05
C ALA A 381 -10.63 1.65 6.09
N ASN A 382 -11.80 2.27 5.92
CA ASN A 382 -13.07 1.57 5.84
C ASN A 382 -13.11 0.62 4.63
N LEU A 383 -12.68 1.07 3.45
CA LEU A 383 -12.61 0.25 2.23
C LEU A 383 -11.67 -0.94 2.40
N VAL A 384 -10.47 -0.72 2.93
CA VAL A 384 -9.50 -1.80 3.18
C VAL A 384 -10.08 -2.86 4.11
N THR A 385 -10.82 -2.44 5.13
CA THR A 385 -11.45 -3.35 6.10
C THR A 385 -12.63 -4.08 5.49
N ALA A 386 -13.59 -3.36 4.90
CA ALA A 386 -14.84 -3.92 4.39
C ALA A 386 -14.65 -4.81 3.14
N PHE A 387 -13.57 -4.60 2.38
CA PHE A 387 -13.24 -5.37 1.18
C PHE A 387 -12.02 -6.27 1.35
N GLN A 388 -11.58 -6.54 2.59
CA GLN A 388 -10.40 -7.37 2.84
C GLN A 388 -10.47 -8.72 2.10
N ASP A 389 -11.55 -9.48 2.31
CA ASP A 389 -11.75 -10.79 1.68
C ASP A 389 -11.76 -10.71 0.14
N VAL A 390 -12.29 -9.60 -0.40
CA VAL A 390 -12.31 -9.34 -1.85
C VAL A 390 -10.88 -9.15 -2.37
N PHE A 391 -10.06 -8.36 -1.67
CA PHE A 391 -8.67 -8.16 -2.05
C PHE A 391 -7.85 -9.45 -1.93
N GLU A 392 -8.07 -10.26 -0.89
CA GLU A 392 -7.40 -11.57 -0.74
C GLU A 392 -7.79 -12.56 -1.85
N TRP A 393 -9.08 -12.56 -2.24
CA TRP A 393 -9.53 -13.36 -3.37
C TRP A 393 -8.92 -12.88 -4.69
N ILE A 394 -8.87 -11.57 -4.94
CA ILE A 394 -8.20 -11.00 -6.12
C ILE A 394 -6.72 -11.41 -6.16
N GLU A 395 -6.00 -11.29 -5.03
CA GLU A 395 -4.61 -11.70 -4.93
C GLU A 395 -4.41 -13.18 -5.28
N THR A 396 -5.28 -14.04 -4.77
CA THR A 396 -5.28 -15.48 -5.09
C THR A 396 -5.53 -15.75 -6.57
N ILE A 397 -6.47 -15.03 -7.20
CA ILE A 397 -6.74 -15.15 -8.64
C ILE A 397 -5.51 -14.76 -9.45
N PHE A 398 -4.83 -13.68 -9.09
CA PHE A 398 -3.59 -13.26 -9.77
C PHE A 398 -2.47 -14.28 -9.59
N GLN A 399 -2.24 -14.76 -8.37
CA GLN A 399 -1.22 -15.79 -8.11
C GLN A 399 -1.46 -17.07 -8.92
N THR A 400 -2.72 -17.46 -9.06
CA THR A 400 -3.09 -18.75 -9.70
C THR A 400 -3.15 -18.65 -11.22
N HIS A 401 -3.72 -17.57 -11.75
CA HIS A 401 -4.03 -17.45 -13.18
C HIS A 401 -3.08 -16.51 -13.93
N LEU A 402 -2.43 -15.58 -13.24
CA LEU A 402 -1.53 -14.57 -13.81
C LEU A 402 -0.21 -14.49 -13.03
N PRO A 403 0.51 -15.62 -12.84
CA PRO A 403 1.66 -15.68 -11.92
C PRO A 403 2.81 -14.75 -12.33
N GLU A 404 3.04 -14.59 -13.63
CA GLU A 404 4.10 -13.70 -14.15
C GLU A 404 3.75 -12.22 -13.92
N GLU A 405 2.51 -11.82 -14.20
CA GLU A 405 2.03 -10.46 -13.92
C GLU A 405 2.01 -10.19 -12.41
N TYR A 406 1.56 -11.16 -11.61
CA TYR A 406 1.56 -11.09 -10.16
C TYR A 406 2.98 -10.83 -9.62
N LYS A 407 3.97 -11.58 -10.11
CA LYS A 407 5.37 -11.41 -9.69
C LYS A 407 5.87 -9.98 -9.94
N VAL A 408 5.62 -9.43 -11.13
CA VAL A 408 6.00 -8.06 -11.48
C VAL A 408 5.31 -7.05 -10.56
N LEU A 409 4.01 -7.24 -10.27
CA LEU A 409 3.25 -6.36 -9.40
C LEU A 409 3.74 -6.39 -7.95
N ILE A 410 4.08 -7.57 -7.42
CA ILE A 410 4.65 -7.71 -6.08
C ILE A 410 6.04 -7.09 -5.98
N GLU A 411 6.88 -7.26 -7.01
CA GLU A 411 8.19 -6.59 -7.05
C GLU A 411 8.03 -5.06 -6.92
N ILE A 412 7.02 -4.47 -7.56
CA ILE A 412 6.71 -3.03 -7.41
C ILE A 412 6.28 -2.69 -5.98
N ILE A 413 5.45 -3.51 -5.34
CA ILE A 413 5.04 -3.32 -3.94
C ILE A 413 6.24 -3.35 -3.00
N ASP A 414 7.16 -4.29 -3.20
CA ASP A 414 8.34 -4.46 -2.37
C ASP A 414 9.32 -3.27 -2.50
N LEU A 415 9.31 -2.60 -3.66
CA LEU A 415 10.07 -1.38 -3.94
C LEU A 415 9.46 -0.11 -3.34
N LEU A 416 8.22 -0.15 -2.83
CA LEU A 416 7.61 1.02 -2.20
C LEU A 416 8.45 1.49 -0.99
N PRO A 417 8.57 2.81 -0.77
CA PRO A 417 9.32 3.35 0.36
C PRO A 417 8.83 2.78 1.69
N GLY A 418 9.75 2.15 2.43
CA GLY A 418 9.46 1.53 3.72
C GLY A 418 8.81 0.16 3.68
N SER A 419 8.67 -0.42 2.49
CA SER A 419 8.07 -1.72 2.24
C SER A 419 6.79 -1.98 3.07
N PRO A 420 5.79 -1.08 3.06
CA PRO A 420 4.59 -1.28 3.88
C PRO A 420 3.70 -2.44 3.43
N GLY A 421 4.03 -3.08 2.30
CA GLY A 421 3.09 -3.89 1.52
C GLY A 421 2.03 -2.99 0.87
N SER A 422 1.04 -3.61 0.24
CA SER A 422 -0.18 -2.93 -0.21
C SER A 422 -1.40 -3.58 0.43
N PRO A 423 -2.30 -2.81 1.06
CA PRO A 423 -3.57 -3.34 1.56
C PRO A 423 -4.50 -3.87 0.46
N VAL A 424 -4.22 -3.51 -0.79
CA VAL A 424 -4.98 -3.89 -2.00
C VAL A 424 -4.11 -4.69 -2.97
N ALA A 425 -3.14 -5.44 -2.42
CA ALA A 425 -2.30 -6.35 -3.19
C ALA A 425 -3.14 -7.23 -4.14
N PRO A 426 -2.64 -7.54 -5.34
CA PRO A 426 -1.30 -7.25 -5.85
C PRO A 426 -1.13 -5.81 -6.39
N PHE A 427 -2.17 -4.97 -6.31
CA PHE A 427 -2.09 -3.60 -6.80
C PHE A 427 -1.51 -2.66 -5.75
N VAL A 428 -0.98 -1.52 -6.20
CA VAL A 428 -0.51 -0.41 -5.34
C VAL A 428 -1.52 0.74 -5.25
N SER A 429 -2.66 0.58 -5.92
CA SER A 429 -3.67 1.62 -6.07
C SER A 429 -5.08 1.04 -6.02
N LEU A 430 -5.96 1.74 -5.31
CA LEU A 430 -7.40 1.55 -5.31
C LEU A 430 -8.08 2.82 -5.81
N VAL A 431 -8.99 2.70 -6.77
CA VAL A 431 -9.77 3.82 -7.27
C VAL A 431 -11.25 3.53 -7.06
N VAL A 432 -11.94 4.40 -6.34
CA VAL A 432 -13.39 4.34 -6.16
C VAL A 432 -14.02 5.33 -7.11
N ASN A 433 -14.59 4.85 -8.21
CA ASN A 433 -15.28 5.66 -9.21
C ASN A 433 -16.79 5.39 -9.15
N ILE A 434 -17.55 6.34 -8.60
CA ILE A 434 -19.00 6.23 -8.49
C ILE A 434 -19.63 6.58 -9.83
N ASN A 435 -20.53 5.71 -10.30
CA ASN A 435 -21.15 5.71 -11.64
C ASN A 435 -20.25 5.27 -12.80
N VAL A 436 -19.03 4.81 -12.52
CA VAL A 436 -18.11 4.24 -13.52
C VAL A 436 -17.90 5.19 -14.71
N CYS A 437 -17.76 6.47 -14.41
CA CYS A 437 -17.57 7.51 -15.41
C CYS A 437 -16.06 7.71 -15.61
N THR A 438 -15.55 7.33 -16.77
CA THR A 438 -14.18 7.65 -17.19
C THR A 438 -14.19 8.45 -18.48
N LEU A 439 -13.23 9.36 -18.60
CA LEU A 439 -12.90 10.02 -19.86
C LEU A 439 -11.88 9.16 -20.62
N SER A 440 -11.97 9.21 -21.95
CA SER A 440 -10.93 8.73 -22.83
C SER A 440 -9.59 9.36 -22.45
N HIS A 441 -8.55 8.52 -22.36
CA HIS A 441 -7.20 8.87 -21.92
C HIS A 441 -6.16 8.11 -22.73
#